data_AF-A0AAV8UK87-F1
#
_entry.id   AF-A0AAV8UK87-F1
#
_cell.length_a   1.000
_cell.length_b   1.000
_cell.length_c   1.000
_cell.angle_alpha   90.00
_cell.angle_beta   90.00
_cell.angle_gamma   90.00
#
_symmetry.space_group_name_H-M   'P 1'
#
loop_
_entity.id
_entity.type
_entity.pdbx_description
1 polymer ?
#
loop_
_entity_poly.entity_id
_entity_poly.type
_entity_poly.pdbx_seq_one_letter_code
_entity_poly.pdbx_strand_id
1 'polypeptide(L)'
;MSQRPSAAHSWDGLRREARQLENEMEASLNSFAKLGTKSMDSRGGGAGAMEHVAMEIETLLARLTDIVEAMEAYLASNAAASGNPTMAHTLERHSEILNDYKREFRKRKGTLTFGRDHHELVAGGRVKEKTDSADGKGHEALYSERAAVTGATNAVDNTLSQGNTLREQLENQRAMFSSMMTRMESVSGSMPSISKLINQIKHKKRRDVLVLGLTVAVLVVPAEDYFSVLHEDFPYSALVPAKQFCSALPDKLIQNAQMKGPS
;
A
#
# COMPACT_ATOMS: atom_id res chain seq x y z
N MET A 1 -44.65 15.74 -17.81
CA MET A 1 -43.41 15.07 -18.29
C MET A 1 -42.60 14.71 -17.07
N SER A 2 -42.65 13.43 -16.67
CA SER A 2 -42.00 12.93 -15.45
C SER A 2 -40.55 12.61 -15.76
N GLN A 3 -39.62 13.48 -15.36
CA GLN A 3 -38.20 13.13 -15.35
C GLN A 3 -37.92 12.37 -14.06
N ARG A 4 -37.75 11.06 -14.22
CA ARG A 4 -37.25 10.13 -13.21
C ARG A 4 -35.86 10.60 -12.79
N PRO A 5 -35.52 10.72 -11.49
CA PRO A 5 -34.16 11.05 -11.08
C PRO A 5 -33.21 9.99 -11.65
N SER A 6 -32.16 10.46 -12.33
CA SER A 6 -31.10 9.65 -12.94
C SER A 6 -30.67 8.57 -11.95
N ALA A 7 -30.61 7.32 -12.43
CA ALA A 7 -30.25 6.16 -11.63
C ALA A 7 -29.05 6.47 -10.74
N ALA A 8 -29.19 6.28 -9.42
CA ALA A 8 -28.07 6.31 -8.49
C ALA A 8 -26.91 5.52 -9.11
N HIS A 9 -25.75 6.16 -9.32
CA HIS A 9 -24.57 5.45 -9.76
C HIS A 9 -24.33 4.32 -8.78
N SER A 10 -24.42 3.07 -9.27
CA SER A 10 -24.19 1.92 -8.41
C SER A 10 -22.77 2.01 -7.87
N TRP A 11 -22.59 1.65 -6.60
CA TRP A 11 -21.28 1.67 -5.95
C TRP A 11 -20.18 1.00 -6.79
N ASP A 12 -20.51 -0.14 -7.40
CA ASP A 12 -19.59 -0.87 -8.28
C ASP A 12 -19.29 -0.16 -9.61
N GLY A 13 -20.20 0.70 -10.08
CA GLY A 13 -19.99 1.58 -11.22
C GLY A 13 -18.97 2.67 -10.87
N LEU A 14 -19.19 3.39 -9.77
CA LEU A 14 -18.28 4.42 -9.26
C LEU A 14 -16.87 3.86 -9.04
N ARG A 15 -16.75 2.67 -8.44
CA ARG A 15 -15.45 2.04 -8.18
C ARG A 15 -14.71 1.67 -9.46
N ARG A 16 -15.44 1.20 -10.48
CA ARG A 16 -14.83 0.88 -11.78
C ARG A 16 -14.36 2.14 -12.49
N GLU A 17 -15.16 3.20 -12.45
CA GLU A 17 -14.81 4.48 -13.06
C GLU A 17 -13.61 5.12 -12.36
N ALA A 18 -13.56 5.12 -11.02
CA ALA A 18 -12.41 5.60 -10.26
C ALA A 18 -11.10 4.89 -10.68
N ARG A 19 -11.11 3.55 -10.74
CA ARG A 19 -9.95 2.77 -11.20
C ARG A 19 -9.54 3.07 -12.64
N GLN A 20 -10.51 3.33 -13.51
CA GLN A 20 -10.23 3.68 -14.90
C GLN A 20 -9.52 5.03 -14.97
N LEU A 21 -10.00 6.03 -14.23
CA LEU A 21 -9.35 7.36 -14.17
C LEU A 21 -7.98 7.30 -13.51
N GLU A 22 -7.77 6.47 -12.49
CA GLU A 22 -6.46 6.25 -11.88
C GLU A 22 -5.44 5.73 -12.91
N ASN A 23 -5.82 4.73 -13.71
CA ASN A 23 -4.97 4.19 -14.77
C ASN A 23 -4.65 5.25 -15.86
N GLU A 24 -5.64 6.05 -16.24
CA GLU A 24 -5.48 7.11 -17.24
C GLU A 24 -4.60 8.25 -16.71
N MET A 25 -4.73 8.61 -15.43
CA MET A 25 -3.84 9.56 -14.77
C MET A 25 -2.41 9.04 -14.70
N GLU A 26 -2.18 7.77 -14.38
CA GLU A 26 -0.84 7.20 -14.34
C GLU A 26 -0.18 7.24 -15.74
N ALA A 27 -0.93 6.91 -16.79
CA ALA A 27 -0.45 7.02 -18.17
C ALA A 27 -0.10 8.48 -18.53
N SER A 28 -0.94 9.44 -18.16
CA SER A 28 -0.74 10.86 -18.41
C SER A 28 0.43 11.45 -17.60
N LEU A 29 0.60 11.04 -16.34
CA LEU A 29 1.75 11.44 -15.53
C LEU A 29 3.07 10.91 -16.10
N ASN A 30 3.06 9.69 -16.63
CA ASN A 30 4.21 9.09 -17.31
C ASN A 30 4.52 9.79 -18.64
N SER A 31 3.51 10.18 -19.42
CA SER A 31 3.71 10.95 -20.65
C SER A 31 4.26 12.36 -20.34
N PHE A 32 3.74 13.01 -19.30
CA PHE A 32 4.22 14.29 -18.79
C PHE A 32 5.69 14.23 -18.37
N ALA A 33 6.09 13.19 -17.63
CA ALA A 33 7.49 13.00 -17.24
C ALA A 33 8.43 12.82 -18.44
N LYS A 34 8.00 12.07 -19.47
CA LYS A 34 8.76 11.87 -20.72
C LYS A 34 8.87 13.14 -21.56
N LEU A 35 7.81 13.93 -21.63
CA LEU A 35 7.83 15.25 -22.27
C LEU A 35 8.77 16.18 -21.50
N GLY A 36 8.84 16.01 -20.18
CA GLY A 36 9.67 16.81 -19.33
C GLY A 36 11.16 16.70 -19.56
N THR A 37 11.66 15.47 -19.68
CA THR A 37 13.06 15.22 -20.02
C THR A 37 13.37 15.71 -21.44
N LYS A 38 12.49 15.43 -22.41
CA LYS A 38 12.66 15.87 -23.81
C LYS A 38 12.66 17.39 -23.99
N SER A 39 11.87 18.12 -23.20
CA SER A 39 11.80 19.58 -23.29
C SER A 39 13.05 20.27 -22.74
N MET A 40 13.83 19.61 -21.89
CA MET A 40 15.14 20.12 -21.46
C MET A 40 16.21 19.96 -22.55
N ASP A 41 16.16 18.85 -23.31
CA ASP A 41 17.17 18.55 -24.34
C ASP A 41 16.91 19.27 -25.67
N SER A 42 15.63 19.56 -25.99
CA SER A 42 15.23 20.17 -27.25
C SER A 42 14.77 21.61 -27.05
N ARG A 43 15.47 22.56 -27.70
CA ARG A 43 15.17 24.00 -27.70
C ARG A 43 13.74 24.29 -28.18
N GLY A 44 12.78 24.34 -27.24
CA GLY A 44 11.51 25.06 -27.38
C GLY A 44 10.34 24.33 -28.06
N GLY A 45 10.51 23.14 -28.63
CA GLY A 45 9.43 22.44 -29.35
C GLY A 45 8.42 21.69 -28.46
N GLY A 46 8.78 21.37 -27.21
CA GLY A 46 7.98 20.50 -26.33
C GLY A 46 6.99 21.22 -25.39
N ALA A 47 7.06 22.55 -25.27
CA ALA A 47 6.34 23.29 -24.24
C ALA A 47 4.81 23.26 -24.42
N GLY A 48 4.31 23.41 -25.64
CA GLY A 48 2.86 23.37 -25.90
C GLY A 48 2.24 22.00 -25.68
N ALA A 49 2.93 20.92 -26.09
CA ALA A 49 2.47 19.55 -25.86
C ALA A 49 2.46 19.19 -24.37
N MET A 50 3.43 19.70 -23.63
CA MET A 50 3.50 19.52 -22.19
C MET A 50 2.39 20.27 -21.45
N GLU A 51 2.10 21.53 -21.82
CA GLU A 51 1.00 22.29 -21.23
C GLU A 51 -0.35 21.60 -21.51
N HIS A 52 -0.52 21.04 -22.71
CA HIS A 52 -1.69 20.24 -23.03
C HIS A 52 -1.85 19.03 -22.09
N VAL A 53 -0.79 18.26 -21.87
CA VAL A 53 -0.83 17.11 -20.94
C VAL A 53 -1.02 17.57 -19.49
N ALA A 54 -0.48 18.72 -19.11
CA ALA A 54 -0.72 19.30 -17.78
C ALA A 54 -2.22 19.61 -17.57
N MET A 55 -2.86 20.26 -18.55
CA MET A 55 -4.30 20.53 -18.53
C MET A 55 -5.11 19.23 -18.47
N GLU A 56 -4.75 18.23 -19.27
CA GLU A 56 -5.40 16.91 -19.26
C GLU A 56 -5.34 16.27 -17.86
N ILE A 57 -4.18 16.27 -17.21
CA ILE A 57 -4.04 15.77 -15.83
C ILE A 57 -4.92 16.57 -14.84
N GLU A 58 -5.00 17.89 -14.98
CA GLU A 58 -5.86 18.72 -14.14
C GLU A 58 -7.35 18.37 -14.31
N THR A 59 -7.79 18.09 -15.55
CA THR A 59 -9.17 17.64 -15.81
C THR A 59 -9.45 16.25 -15.25
N LEU A 60 -8.51 15.31 -15.36
CA LEU A 60 -8.65 13.96 -14.80
C LEU A 60 -8.69 13.99 -13.27
N LEU A 61 -7.87 14.84 -12.64
CA LEU A 61 -7.89 15.07 -11.20
C LEU A 61 -9.22 15.64 -10.73
N ALA A 62 -9.79 16.61 -11.47
CA ALA A 62 -11.12 17.15 -11.16
C ALA A 62 -12.18 16.04 -11.20
N ARG A 63 -12.21 15.27 -12.30
CA ARG A 63 -13.18 14.17 -12.46
C ARG A 63 -13.04 13.07 -11.41
N LEU A 64 -11.82 12.70 -11.02
CA LEU A 64 -11.62 11.74 -9.92
C LEU A 64 -12.13 12.32 -8.59
N THR A 65 -11.97 13.63 -8.37
CA THR A 65 -12.51 14.31 -7.18
C THR A 65 -14.04 14.22 -7.16
N ASP A 66 -14.69 14.48 -8.29
CA ASP A 66 -16.15 14.37 -8.41
C ASP A 66 -16.66 12.94 -8.13
N ILE A 67 -15.93 11.92 -8.58
CA ILE A 67 -16.29 10.52 -8.31
C ILE A 67 -16.12 10.15 -6.85
N VAL A 68 -15.06 10.62 -6.19
CA VAL A 68 -14.85 10.40 -4.76
C VAL A 68 -15.96 11.08 -3.96
N GLU A 69 -16.33 12.32 -4.33
CA GLU A 69 -17.47 13.03 -3.71
C GLU A 69 -18.80 12.30 -3.97
N ALA A 70 -19.00 11.73 -5.15
CA ALA A 70 -20.17 10.91 -5.46
C ALA A 70 -20.19 9.59 -4.65
N MET A 71 -19.03 8.98 -4.38
CA MET A 71 -18.93 7.82 -3.47
C MET A 71 -19.25 8.21 -2.02
N GLU A 72 -18.78 9.38 -1.55
CA GLU A 72 -19.14 9.94 -0.24
C GLU A 72 -20.65 10.17 -0.12
N ALA A 73 -21.25 10.82 -1.12
CA ALA A 73 -22.69 11.06 -1.18
C ALA A 73 -23.51 9.75 -1.22
N TYR A 74 -23.01 8.72 -1.92
CA TYR A 74 -23.64 7.40 -1.94
C TYR A 74 -23.62 6.74 -0.55
N LEU A 75 -22.51 6.84 0.17
CA LEU A 75 -22.42 6.32 1.55
C LEU A 75 -23.29 7.11 2.52
N ALA A 76 -23.35 8.43 2.39
CA ALA A 76 -24.17 9.29 3.23
C ALA A 76 -25.68 9.09 3.01
N SER A 77 -26.09 8.83 1.76
CA SER A 77 -27.51 8.64 1.41
C SER A 77 -28.03 7.22 1.66
N ASN A 78 -27.15 6.22 1.76
CA ASN A 78 -27.53 4.83 1.96
C ASN A 78 -27.06 4.30 3.31
N ALA A 79 -27.96 4.28 4.31
CA ALA A 79 -27.66 3.84 5.67
C ALA A 79 -27.12 2.39 5.76
N ALA A 80 -27.55 1.50 4.86
CA ALA A 80 -27.03 0.12 4.79
C ALA A 80 -25.59 0.06 4.26
N ALA A 81 -25.19 1.01 3.41
CA ALA A 81 -23.83 1.13 2.89
C ALA A 81 -22.90 1.88 3.87
N SER A 82 -23.42 2.88 4.58
CA SER A 82 -22.70 3.61 5.64
C SER A 82 -22.18 2.68 6.74
N GLY A 83 -22.96 1.66 7.11
CA GLY A 83 -22.55 0.65 8.10
C GLY A 83 -21.56 -0.41 7.59
N ASN A 84 -21.19 -0.38 6.30
CA ASN A 84 -20.29 -1.37 5.72
C ASN A 84 -18.82 -0.91 5.80
N PRO A 85 -17.99 -1.50 6.69
CA PRO A 85 -16.60 -1.06 6.88
C PRO A 85 -15.74 -1.22 5.62
N THR A 86 -16.06 -2.18 4.76
CA THR A 86 -15.33 -2.39 3.50
C THR A 86 -15.54 -1.25 2.51
N MET A 87 -16.76 -0.69 2.46
CA MET A 87 -17.08 0.41 1.56
C MET A 87 -16.45 1.71 2.06
N ALA A 88 -16.51 1.96 3.37
CA ALA A 88 -15.83 3.11 4.00
C ALA A 88 -14.31 3.08 3.78
N HIS A 89 -13.65 1.95 3.99
CA HIS A 89 -12.21 1.80 3.73
C HIS A 89 -11.87 1.97 2.23
N THR A 90 -12.74 1.51 1.33
CA THR A 90 -12.52 1.70 -0.11
C THR A 90 -12.57 3.17 -0.51
N LEU A 91 -13.51 3.93 0.06
CA LEU A 91 -13.58 5.38 -0.13
C LEU A 91 -12.32 6.06 0.40
N GLU A 92 -11.94 5.78 1.64
CA GLU A 92 -10.75 6.34 2.29
C GLU A 92 -9.50 6.13 1.41
N ARG A 93 -9.33 4.91 0.88
CA ARG A 93 -8.25 4.59 -0.03
C ARG A 93 -8.28 5.43 -1.33
N HIS A 94 -9.45 5.61 -1.95
CA HIS A 94 -9.55 6.45 -3.15
C HIS A 94 -9.23 7.93 -2.84
N SER A 95 -9.61 8.42 -1.65
CA SER A 95 -9.26 9.78 -1.19
C SER A 95 -7.75 9.94 -0.93
N GLU A 96 -7.09 8.95 -0.34
CA GLU A 96 -5.63 8.91 -0.17
C GLU A 96 -4.92 8.93 -1.53
N ILE A 97 -5.30 8.03 -2.43
CA ILE A 97 -4.73 7.91 -3.78
C ILE A 97 -4.87 9.23 -4.54
N LEU A 98 -6.05 9.86 -4.50
CA LEU A 98 -6.30 11.15 -5.12
C LEU A 98 -5.37 12.24 -4.56
N ASN A 99 -5.18 12.29 -3.24
CA ASN A 99 -4.29 13.26 -2.62
C ASN A 99 -2.83 13.04 -2.99
N ASP A 100 -2.42 11.78 -3.11
CA ASP A 100 -1.09 11.41 -3.58
C ASP A 100 -0.88 11.85 -5.04
N TYR A 101 -1.83 11.60 -5.94
CA TYR A 101 -1.74 12.09 -7.32
C TYR A 101 -1.69 13.62 -7.40
N LYS A 102 -2.49 14.33 -6.59
CA LYS A 102 -2.43 15.81 -6.51
C LYS A 102 -1.06 16.30 -6.03
N ARG A 103 -0.43 15.60 -5.08
CA ARG A 103 0.91 15.92 -4.58
C ARG A 103 1.98 15.64 -5.62
N GLU A 104 1.93 14.47 -6.25
CA GLU A 104 2.88 14.07 -7.27
C GLU A 104 2.83 14.99 -8.49
N PHE A 105 1.63 15.36 -8.96
CA PHE A 105 1.47 16.27 -10.08
C PHE A 105 2.11 17.64 -9.78
N ARG A 106 1.82 18.23 -8.60
CA ARG A 106 2.45 19.50 -8.20
C ARG A 106 3.96 19.39 -8.11
N LYS A 107 4.48 18.29 -7.55
CA LYS A 107 5.92 18.04 -7.49
C LYS A 107 6.53 17.97 -8.89
N ARG A 108 5.95 17.18 -9.80
CA ARG A 108 6.42 17.04 -11.19
C ARG A 108 6.36 18.38 -11.94
N LYS A 109 5.24 19.11 -11.83
CA LYS A 109 5.07 20.44 -12.43
C LYS A 109 6.14 21.42 -11.93
N GLY A 110 6.38 21.46 -10.61
CA GLY A 110 7.38 22.34 -9.99
C GLY A 110 8.83 22.01 -10.37
N THR A 111 9.23 20.74 -10.36
CA THR A 111 10.57 20.31 -10.83
C THR A 111 10.80 20.76 -12.26
N LEU A 112 9.75 20.69 -13.06
CA LEU A 112 9.84 20.96 -14.47
C LEU A 112 9.82 22.45 -14.81
N THR A 113 8.97 23.25 -14.16
CA THR A 113 9.01 24.71 -14.29
C THR A 113 10.37 25.23 -13.85
N PHE A 114 10.90 24.75 -12.71
CA PHE A 114 12.24 25.10 -12.25
C PHE A 114 13.30 24.77 -13.30
N GLY A 115 13.22 23.59 -13.90
CA GLY A 115 14.13 23.16 -14.96
C GLY A 115 14.06 24.01 -16.23
N ARG A 116 12.84 24.36 -16.65
CA ARG A 116 12.58 25.24 -17.79
C ARG A 116 13.10 26.64 -17.53
N ASP A 117 12.77 27.22 -16.38
CA ASP A 117 13.17 28.57 -15.99
C ASP A 117 14.69 28.65 -15.85
N HIS A 118 15.34 27.61 -15.29
CA HIS A 118 16.80 27.50 -15.26
C HIS A 118 17.40 27.46 -16.68
N HIS A 119 16.81 26.67 -17.59
CA HIS A 119 17.27 26.62 -18.98
C HIS A 119 17.06 27.95 -19.72
N GLU A 120 15.95 28.66 -19.46
CA GLU A 120 15.67 29.98 -20.03
C GLU A 120 16.65 31.04 -19.54
N LEU A 121 16.96 31.07 -18.24
CA LEU A 121 17.96 31.98 -17.67
C LEU A 121 19.37 31.71 -18.23
N VAL A 122 19.75 30.43 -18.32
CA VAL A 122 21.05 30.01 -18.87
C VAL A 122 21.14 30.25 -20.39
N ALA A 123 20.05 30.06 -21.13
CA ALA A 123 19.99 30.34 -22.56
C ALA A 123 19.98 31.85 -22.84
N GLY A 124 19.25 32.64 -22.04
CA GLY A 124 19.20 34.10 -22.13
C GLY A 124 20.57 34.75 -21.94
N GLY A 125 21.40 34.22 -21.03
CA GLY A 125 22.79 34.64 -20.86
C GLY A 125 23.67 34.38 -22.09
N ARG A 126 23.47 33.26 -22.80
CA ARG A 126 24.26 32.90 -24.00
C ARG A 126 23.82 33.57 -25.29
N VAL A 127 22.55 33.95 -25.42
CA VAL A 127 22.03 34.62 -26.63
C VAL A 127 22.49 36.08 -26.70
N LYS A 128 22.61 36.76 -25.55
CA LYS A 128 23.11 38.13 -25.48
C LYS A 128 24.59 38.26 -25.88
N GLU A 129 25.37 37.19 -25.75
CA GLU A 129 26.79 37.14 -26.13
C GLU A 129 27.03 37.14 -27.66
N LYS A 130 26.03 36.75 -28.47
CA LYS A 130 26.20 36.60 -29.93
C LYS A 130 25.72 37.78 -30.78
N THR A 131 25.00 38.75 -30.22
CA THR A 131 24.33 39.81 -31.01
C THR A 131 24.94 41.19 -30.88
N ASP A 132 25.95 41.41 -30.03
CA ASP A 132 26.59 42.73 -29.91
C ASP A 132 28.11 42.69 -30.03
N SER A 133 28.57 43.13 -31.20
CA SER A 133 29.64 44.11 -31.42
C SER A 133 31.06 43.82 -30.90
N ALA A 134 31.97 43.74 -31.88
CA ALA A 134 33.41 43.70 -31.72
C ALA A 134 33.98 45.06 -31.31
N ASP A 135 34.13 45.33 -30.00
CA ASP A 135 35.21 46.22 -29.47
C ASP A 135 35.37 46.24 -27.93
N GLY A 136 34.47 45.61 -27.15
CA GLY A 136 34.48 45.67 -25.67
C GLY A 136 34.74 44.34 -24.93
N LYS A 137 35.31 43.34 -25.62
CA LYS A 137 35.21 41.90 -25.28
C LYS A 137 35.82 41.45 -23.95
N GLY A 138 36.74 42.21 -23.35
CA GLY A 138 37.37 41.79 -22.10
C GLY A 138 36.44 41.92 -20.90
N HIS A 139 35.78 43.07 -20.75
CA HIS A 139 35.13 43.42 -19.50
C HIS A 139 33.75 42.76 -19.33
N GLU A 140 32.96 42.67 -20.41
CA GLU A 140 31.64 42.03 -20.37
C GLU A 140 31.73 40.50 -20.25
N ALA A 141 32.72 39.88 -20.91
CA ALA A 141 33.00 38.46 -20.73
C ALA A 141 33.45 38.13 -19.30
N LEU A 142 34.22 39.03 -18.66
CA LEU A 142 34.61 38.88 -17.25
C LEU A 142 33.42 39.05 -16.30
N TYR A 143 32.46 39.93 -16.61
CA TYR A 143 31.24 40.05 -15.81
C TYR A 143 30.32 38.84 -15.95
N SER A 144 30.18 38.28 -17.16
CA SER A 144 29.40 37.06 -17.37
C SER A 144 30.07 35.84 -16.75
N GLU A 145 31.40 35.74 -16.82
CA GLU A 145 32.19 34.71 -16.13
C GLU A 145 32.01 34.85 -14.61
N ARG A 146 32.11 36.07 -14.07
CA ARG A 146 31.88 36.31 -12.64
C ARG A 146 30.45 35.97 -12.22
N ALA A 147 29.45 36.24 -13.04
CA ALA A 147 28.08 35.84 -12.78
C ALA A 147 27.91 34.31 -12.80
N ALA A 148 28.56 33.62 -13.74
CA ALA A 148 28.57 32.16 -13.81
C ALA A 148 29.29 31.54 -12.61
N VAL A 149 30.43 32.09 -12.19
CA VAL A 149 31.15 31.68 -10.98
C VAL A 149 30.30 31.90 -9.73
N THR A 150 29.63 33.05 -9.62
CA THR A 150 28.73 33.33 -8.49
C THR A 150 27.53 32.37 -8.47
N GLY A 151 26.99 32.02 -9.63
CA GLY A 151 25.96 31.00 -9.75
C GLY A 151 26.46 29.61 -9.32
N ALA A 152 27.68 29.24 -9.72
CA ALA A 152 28.31 27.99 -9.34
C ALA A 152 28.61 27.92 -7.83
N THR A 153 29.08 29.00 -7.21
CA THR A 153 29.31 29.05 -5.75
C THR A 153 28.02 28.87 -4.98
N ASN A 154 26.94 29.56 -5.38
CA ASN A 154 25.63 29.41 -4.74
C ASN A 154 25.07 27.98 -4.89
N ALA A 155 25.31 27.33 -6.03
CA ALA A 155 24.92 25.94 -6.24
C ALA A 155 25.73 24.98 -5.35
N VAL A 156 27.02 25.21 -5.19
CA VAL A 156 27.87 24.45 -4.26
C VAL A 156 27.39 24.63 -2.81
N ASP A 157 27.06 25.85 -2.40
CA ASP A 157 26.54 26.10 -1.04
C ASP A 157 25.22 25.38 -0.77
N ASN A 158 24.31 25.36 -1.77
CA ASN A 158 23.05 24.63 -1.67
C ASN A 158 23.26 23.11 -1.60
N THR A 159 24.23 22.57 -2.34
CA THR A 159 24.54 21.13 -2.28
C THR A 159 25.27 20.76 -1.00
N LEU A 160 26.13 21.63 -0.48
CA LEU A 160 26.81 21.45 0.80
C LEU A 160 25.82 21.51 1.97
N SER A 161 24.86 22.44 1.94
CA SER A 161 23.81 22.51 2.95
C SER A 161 22.93 21.26 2.93
N GLN A 162 22.51 20.79 1.74
CA GLN A 162 21.79 19.52 1.60
C GLN A 162 22.63 18.33 2.11
N GLY A 163 23.92 18.26 1.76
CA GLY A 163 24.83 17.22 2.25
C GLY A 163 24.96 17.21 3.78
N ASN A 164 25.04 18.39 4.41
CA ASN A 164 25.06 18.52 5.87
C ASN A 164 23.75 18.04 6.52
N THR A 165 22.59 18.36 5.93
CA THR A 165 21.30 17.84 6.43
C THR A 165 21.17 16.32 6.27
N LEU A 166 21.67 15.75 5.16
CA LEU A 166 21.69 14.30 4.96
C LEU A 166 22.63 13.60 5.95
N ARG A 167 23.78 14.21 6.26
CA ARG A 167 24.70 13.72 7.28
C ARG A 167 24.01 13.66 8.65
N GLU A 168 23.32 14.72 9.04
CA GLU A 168 22.55 14.76 10.30
C GLU A 168 21.45 13.70 10.33
N GLN A 169 20.73 13.50 9.21
CA GLN A 169 19.72 12.45 9.10
C GLN A 169 20.32 11.04 9.22
N LEU A 170 21.46 10.76 8.59
CA LEU A 170 22.14 9.47 8.70
C LEU A 170 22.68 9.23 10.13
N GLU A 171 23.13 10.28 10.80
CA GLU A 171 23.56 10.20 12.20
C GLU A 171 22.39 9.89 13.13
N ASN A 172 21.25 10.56 12.94
CA ASN A 172 20.00 10.26 13.65
C ASN A 172 19.50 8.84 13.35
N GLN A 173 19.56 8.40 12.09
CA GLN A 173 19.22 7.01 11.72
C GLN A 173 20.16 6.01 12.39
N ARG A 174 21.47 6.27 12.45
CA ARG A 174 22.45 5.42 13.15
C ARG A 174 22.15 5.34 14.65
N ALA A 175 21.79 6.46 15.28
CA ALA A 175 21.36 6.49 16.68
C ALA A 175 20.08 5.66 16.90
N MET A 176 19.10 5.77 15.99
CA MET A 176 17.89 4.95 16.02
C MET A 176 18.20 3.45 15.86
N PHE A 177 19.04 3.05 14.90
CA PHE A 177 19.46 1.66 14.74
C PHE A 177 20.21 1.11 15.96
N SER A 178 21.08 1.91 16.57
CA SER A 178 21.73 1.54 17.83
C SER A 178 20.71 1.32 18.94
N SER A 179 19.74 2.21 19.09
CA SER A 179 18.66 2.06 20.09
C SER A 179 17.78 0.83 19.82
N MET A 180 17.55 0.50 18.55
CA MET A 180 16.80 -0.69 18.13
C MET A 180 17.60 -1.97 18.39
N MET A 181 18.91 -1.96 18.16
CA MET A 181 19.80 -3.06 18.51
C MET A 181 19.83 -3.30 20.03
N THR A 182 19.88 -2.23 20.83
CA THR A 182 19.77 -2.34 22.31
C THR A 182 18.42 -2.90 22.74
N ARG A 183 17.32 -2.50 22.08
CA ARG A 183 15.99 -3.09 22.32
C ARG A 183 15.90 -4.54 21.85
N MET A 184 16.56 -4.89 20.74
CA MET A 184 16.61 -6.27 20.25
C MET A 184 17.42 -7.17 21.19
N GLU A 185 18.51 -6.63 21.75
CA GLU A 185 19.31 -7.29 22.78
C GLU A 185 18.52 -7.48 24.09
N SER A 186 17.69 -6.51 24.50
CA SER A 186 16.81 -6.67 25.67
C SER A 186 15.65 -7.64 25.44
N VAL A 187 15.13 -7.73 24.20
CA VAL A 187 14.16 -8.75 23.78
C VAL A 187 14.81 -10.14 23.73
N SER A 188 16.07 -10.25 23.28
CA SER A 188 16.90 -11.46 23.36
C SER A 188 17.12 -11.88 24.84
N GLY A 189 17.39 -10.93 25.73
CA GLY A 189 17.46 -11.15 27.17
C GLY A 189 16.12 -11.60 27.81
N SER A 190 15.00 -11.40 27.12
CA SER A 190 13.65 -11.82 27.56
C SER A 190 13.25 -13.23 27.07
N MET A 191 13.99 -13.83 26.13
CA MET A 191 13.74 -15.17 25.62
C MET A 191 13.71 -16.31 26.69
N PRO A 192 14.43 -16.24 27.85
CA PRO A 192 14.27 -17.24 28.91
C PRO A 192 12.93 -17.15 29.67
N SER A 193 12.17 -16.05 29.59
CA SER A 193 10.83 -15.94 30.24
C SER A 193 9.70 -16.47 29.36
N ILE A 194 9.79 -16.28 28.04
CA ILE A 194 8.88 -16.88 27.04
C ILE A 194 8.97 -18.42 27.09
N SER A 195 10.17 -18.97 27.31
CA SER A 195 10.39 -20.41 27.49
C SER A 195 9.68 -20.97 28.73
N LYS A 196 9.53 -20.19 29.81
CA LYS A 196 8.77 -20.59 31.01
C LYS A 196 7.26 -20.59 30.74
N LEU A 197 6.74 -19.61 30.01
CA LEU A 197 5.32 -19.52 29.64
C LEU A 197 4.93 -20.63 28.65
N ILE A 198 5.77 -20.93 27.67
CA ILE A 198 5.53 -22.04 26.71
C ILE A 198 5.53 -23.41 27.39
N ASN A 199 6.41 -23.65 28.38
CA ASN A 199 6.39 -24.89 29.15
C ASN A 199 5.15 -25.01 30.06
N GLN A 200 4.69 -23.91 30.66
CA GLN A 200 3.45 -23.91 31.46
C GLN A 200 2.20 -24.20 30.62
N ILE A 201 2.14 -23.69 29.39
CA ILE A 201 1.05 -23.98 28.45
C ILE A 201 1.05 -25.46 28.02
N LYS A 202 2.23 -26.04 27.77
CA LYS A 202 2.35 -27.47 27.45
C LYS A 202 1.84 -28.38 28.59
N HIS A 203 2.03 -28.00 29.85
CA HIS A 203 1.56 -28.81 30.99
C HIS A 203 0.04 -28.89 31.13
N LYS A 204 -0.71 -27.81 30.82
CA LYS A 204 -2.18 -27.84 30.84
C LYS A 204 -2.74 -28.76 29.74
N LYS A 205 -2.25 -28.63 28.51
CA LYS A 205 -2.73 -29.44 27.37
C LYS A 205 -2.41 -30.94 27.53
N ARG A 206 -1.28 -31.28 28.17
CA ARG A 206 -0.90 -32.68 28.45
C ARG A 206 -1.81 -33.33 29.50
N ARG A 207 -2.27 -32.57 30.50
CA ARG A 207 -3.22 -33.05 31.52
C ARG A 207 -4.57 -33.37 30.90
N ASP A 208 -5.09 -32.51 30.04
CA ASP A 208 -6.42 -32.71 29.44
C ASP A 208 -6.45 -33.97 28.54
N VAL A 209 -5.37 -34.22 27.78
CA VAL A 209 -5.23 -35.44 26.97
C VAL A 209 -5.10 -36.70 27.84
N LEU A 210 -4.36 -36.62 28.96
CA LEU A 210 -4.26 -37.74 29.91
C LEU A 210 -5.60 -38.05 30.58
N VAL A 211 -6.35 -37.04 31.00
CA VAL A 211 -7.68 -37.23 31.59
C VAL A 211 -8.64 -37.83 30.58
N LEU A 212 -8.66 -37.32 29.35
CA LEU A 212 -9.54 -37.83 28.30
C LEU A 212 -9.18 -39.28 27.92
N GLY A 213 -7.88 -39.59 27.76
CA GLY A 213 -7.41 -40.95 27.53
C GLY A 213 -7.77 -41.93 28.66
N LEU A 214 -7.65 -41.50 29.91
CA LEU A 214 -8.02 -42.31 31.08
C LEU A 214 -9.54 -42.54 31.14
N THR A 215 -10.36 -41.54 30.85
CA THR A 215 -11.83 -41.71 30.81
C THR A 215 -12.26 -42.67 29.71
N VAL A 216 -11.63 -42.62 28.52
CA VAL A 216 -11.93 -43.55 27.43
C VAL A 216 -11.48 -44.97 27.78
N ALA A 217 -10.29 -45.14 28.36
CA ALA A 217 -9.81 -46.46 28.78
C ALA A 217 -10.73 -47.10 29.83
N VAL A 218 -11.13 -46.34 30.86
CA VAL A 218 -12.03 -46.85 31.91
C VAL A 218 -13.43 -47.17 31.38
N LEU A 219 -13.92 -46.47 30.35
CA LEU A 219 -15.23 -46.76 29.76
C LEU A 219 -15.19 -47.92 28.74
N VAL A 220 -14.10 -48.08 28.00
CA VAL A 220 -13.98 -49.08 26.93
C VAL A 220 -13.51 -50.44 27.46
N VAL A 221 -12.57 -50.48 28.42
CA VAL A 221 -12.02 -51.73 28.96
C VAL A 221 -13.07 -52.65 29.59
N PRO A 222 -13.98 -52.19 30.49
CA PRO A 222 -15.00 -53.07 31.04
C PRO A 222 -16.02 -53.51 29.99
N ALA A 223 -16.22 -52.75 28.90
CA ALA A 223 -17.19 -53.10 27.87
C ALA A 223 -16.77 -54.34 27.05
N GLU A 224 -15.47 -54.59 26.87
CA GLU A 224 -14.98 -55.83 26.22
C GLU A 224 -15.06 -57.05 27.14
N ASP A 225 -14.82 -56.86 28.45
CA ASP A 225 -14.92 -57.94 29.43
C ASP A 225 -16.39 -58.36 29.68
N TYR A 226 -17.34 -57.43 29.70
CA TYR A 226 -18.78 -57.76 29.82
C TYR A 226 -19.36 -58.41 28.56
N PHE A 227 -18.85 -58.07 27.37
CA PHE A 227 -19.31 -58.67 26.11
C PHE A 227 -18.91 -60.15 25.99
N SER A 228 -17.80 -60.54 26.62
CA SER A 228 -17.32 -61.92 26.63
C SER A 228 -18.12 -62.83 27.58
N VAL A 229 -18.67 -62.28 28.67
CA VAL A 229 -19.43 -63.04 29.68
C VAL A 229 -20.90 -63.29 29.30
N LEU A 230 -21.47 -62.50 28.38
CA LEU A 230 -22.88 -62.67 27.93
C LEU A 230 -23.07 -63.63 26.75
N HIS A 231 -22.00 -64.21 26.18
CA HIS A 231 -22.10 -65.06 24.99
C HIS A 231 -22.32 -66.56 25.30
N GLU A 232 -22.46 -66.98 26.56
CA GLU A 232 -22.69 -68.41 26.87
C GLU A 232 -24.17 -68.84 26.96
N ASP A 233 -25.16 -67.92 27.03
CA ASP A 233 -26.54 -68.33 27.38
C ASP A 233 -27.66 -68.08 26.35
N PHE A 234 -27.42 -67.56 25.13
CA PHE A 234 -28.53 -67.36 24.16
C PHE A 234 -28.21 -67.70 22.70
N PRO A 235 -29.05 -68.52 22.01
CA PRO A 235 -28.88 -68.82 20.60
C PRO A 235 -29.25 -67.62 19.71
N TYR A 236 -28.47 -67.47 18.64
CA TYR A 236 -28.63 -66.52 17.54
C TYR A 236 -30.06 -66.42 17.02
N SER A 237 -30.71 -65.28 17.19
CA SER A 237 -31.53 -64.63 16.14
C SER A 237 -31.99 -63.25 16.61
N ALA A 238 -31.85 -62.27 15.73
CA ALA A 238 -32.22 -60.86 15.89
C ALA A 238 -31.30 -59.98 16.76
N LEU A 239 -30.19 -59.51 16.17
CA LEU A 239 -29.77 -58.09 16.33
C LEU A 239 -28.78 -57.68 15.22
N VAL A 240 -29.28 -57.64 13.98
CA VAL A 240 -28.70 -56.86 12.89
C VAL A 240 -29.39 -55.49 12.99
N PRO A 241 -28.83 -54.49 13.69
CA PRO A 241 -28.16 -53.40 12.97
C PRO A 241 -27.18 -52.57 13.82
N ALA A 242 -26.23 -53.16 14.57
CA ALA A 242 -25.25 -52.34 15.33
C ALA A 242 -23.95 -52.06 14.55
N LYS A 243 -23.60 -52.91 13.56
CA LYS A 243 -22.34 -52.76 12.79
C LYS A 243 -22.37 -51.70 11.68
N GLN A 244 -23.54 -51.14 11.33
CA GLN A 244 -23.65 -50.09 10.30
C GLN A 244 -23.47 -48.67 10.83
N PHE A 245 -23.57 -48.42 12.13
CA PHE A 245 -23.40 -47.08 12.69
C PHE A 245 -21.93 -46.69 12.93
N CYS A 246 -21.01 -47.68 12.99
CA CYS A 246 -19.59 -47.42 13.25
C CYS A 246 -18.77 -47.04 12.01
N SER A 247 -19.22 -47.34 10.79
CA SER A 247 -18.51 -46.98 9.55
C SER A 247 -18.84 -45.59 9.01
N ALA A 248 -19.82 -44.88 9.58
CA ALA A 248 -20.30 -43.60 9.06
C ALA A 248 -19.72 -42.36 9.75
N LEU A 249 -18.83 -42.50 10.73
CA LEU A 249 -18.35 -41.36 11.53
C LEU A 249 -17.09 -40.61 11.04
N PRO A 250 -16.19 -41.10 10.17
CA PRO A 250 -14.98 -40.32 9.85
C PRO A 250 -15.19 -39.23 8.80
N ASP A 251 -16.21 -39.30 7.94
CA ASP A 251 -16.28 -38.39 6.78
C ASP A 251 -16.87 -37.00 7.10
N LYS A 252 -17.74 -36.90 8.11
CA LYS A 252 -18.38 -35.61 8.49
C LYS A 252 -17.43 -34.65 9.22
N LEU A 253 -16.33 -35.15 9.81
CA LEU A 253 -15.35 -34.31 10.51
C LEU A 253 -14.22 -33.81 9.60
N ILE A 254 -13.94 -34.50 8.50
CA ILE A 254 -12.91 -34.07 7.53
C ILE A 254 -13.44 -32.95 6.62
N GLN A 255 -14.74 -32.95 6.29
CA GLN A 255 -15.34 -31.91 5.44
C GLN A 255 -15.48 -30.54 6.13
N ASN A 256 -15.56 -30.51 7.46
CA ASN A 256 -15.68 -29.25 8.23
C ASN A 256 -14.32 -28.60 8.55
N ALA A 257 -13.21 -29.32 8.36
CA ALA A 257 -11.85 -28.80 8.56
C ALA A 257 -11.23 -28.18 7.29
N GLN A 258 -11.82 -28.39 6.10
CA GLN A 258 -11.33 -27.81 4.83
C GLN A 258 -11.98 -26.48 4.44
N MET A 259 -13.03 -26.02 5.15
CA MET A 259 -13.74 -24.77 4.84
C MET A 259 -13.26 -23.55 5.64
N LYS A 260 -12.15 -23.67 6.40
CA LYS A 260 -11.59 -22.56 7.18
C LYS A 260 -10.10 -22.36 6.87
N GLY A 261 -9.80 -22.17 5.59
CA GLY A 261 -8.56 -21.58 5.10
C GLY A 261 -8.64 -20.04 5.18
N PRO A 262 -7.49 -19.35 5.28
CA PRO A 262 -7.40 -17.99 5.81
C PRO A 262 -7.77 -16.93 4.76
N SER A 263 -8.64 -16.01 5.17
CA SER A 263 -8.61 -14.61 4.73
C SER A 263 -8.21 -13.75 5.92
#